data_AF-A0A2E2B753-F1
#
_entry.id   AF-A0A2E2B753-F1
#
_cell.length_a   1.000
_cell.length_b   1.000
_cell.length_c   1.000
_cell.angle_alpha   90.00
_cell.angle_beta   90.00
_cell.angle_gamma   90.00
#
_symmetry.space_group_name_H-M   'P 1'
#
loop_
_entity.id
_entity.type
_entity.pdbx_description
1 polymer ?
#
loop_
_entity_poly.entity_id
_entity_poly.type
_entity_poly.pdbx_seq_one_letter_code
_entity_poly.pdbx_strand_id
1 'polypeptide(L)'
;MQLLSVIRTTTLVMTACQSIETRTSHPPAETANGARMTTNTPTIRTKHMRQHMQINPDITRKRGYTLIELMVVISIIVISLAIIIPGINKFMELTMDNTAKNGLNTATTAIRAFATRGVEFAKYGSRGGYNGVAIIVTPSSELRMTEHYQYALDTSNPAQFLEDSYDFNGFIDIYDREYITTPKDTGFVGILAPSGTKQYVAPPFAIWFNKDGQLTVTDTGDDTTCIFYDGNYDGRINIVDDTDGFDRETPFDGSGVYKLGEWDPWSPDYSPGSNNNPGIYEPSNEEDENYGKYKLPFEKLEAVIGVILYSKRELYEDGGRWTNGYTVSTPSSGCGTDHSSSCGSFNEWLQEHGEVIFFSRYTGAILKHK
;
A
#
# COMPACT_ATOMS: atom_id res chain seq x y z
N MET A 1 23.70 36.21 4.86
CA MET A 1 23.85 35.18 5.90
C MET A 1 22.88 33.99 5.77
N GLN A 2 22.00 33.91 4.76
CA GLN A 2 21.10 32.75 4.57
C GLN A 2 21.69 31.61 3.70
N LEU A 3 22.75 31.86 2.92
CA LEU A 3 23.36 30.82 2.06
C LEU A 3 24.13 29.74 2.84
N LEU A 4 24.64 30.04 4.03
CA LEU A 4 25.42 29.10 4.84
C LEU A 4 24.55 28.05 5.57
N SER A 5 23.24 28.30 5.70
CA SER A 5 22.29 27.34 6.29
C SER A 5 22.01 26.17 5.34
N VAL A 6 21.87 26.45 4.04
CA VAL A 6 21.50 25.45 3.02
C VAL A 6 22.63 24.43 2.75
N ILE A 7 23.89 24.83 2.92
CA ILE A 7 25.06 23.97 2.70
C ILE A 7 25.25 22.96 3.85
N ARG A 8 24.83 23.29 5.08
CA ARG A 8 24.92 22.35 6.21
C ARG A 8 23.91 21.19 6.10
N THR A 9 22.74 21.42 5.52
CA THR A 9 21.70 20.39 5.39
C THR A 9 21.99 19.40 4.26
N THR A 10 22.61 19.84 3.16
CA THR A 10 22.95 18.96 2.01
C THR A 10 24.13 18.03 2.29
N THR A 11 25.05 18.41 3.17
CA THR A 11 26.21 17.57 3.51
C THR A 11 25.84 16.34 4.34
N LEU A 12 24.70 16.36 5.05
CA LEU A 12 24.30 15.28 5.95
C LEU A 12 23.58 14.12 5.25
N VAL A 13 23.03 14.35 4.04
CA VAL A 13 22.24 13.34 3.30
C VAL A 13 23.13 12.38 2.46
N MET A 14 24.35 12.79 2.08
CA MET A 14 25.22 11.92 1.26
C MET A 14 26.00 10.84 2.04
N THR A 15 25.97 10.83 3.38
CA THR A 15 26.75 9.85 4.16
C THR A 15 25.96 8.58 4.53
N ALA A 16 24.66 8.50 4.22
CA ALA A 16 23.82 7.36 4.58
C ALA A 16 23.68 6.28 3.48
N CYS A 17 24.33 6.43 2.31
CA CYS A 17 24.09 5.58 1.14
C CYS A 17 25.25 4.60 0.82
N GLN A 18 26.02 4.17 1.82
CA GLN A 18 27.05 3.13 1.69
C GLN A 18 26.98 2.16 2.86
N SER A 19 26.10 1.16 2.78
CA SER A 19 26.27 -0.18 3.38
C SER A 19 24.96 -0.97 3.34
N ILE A 20 24.60 -1.50 2.18
CA ILE A 20 23.77 -2.72 2.11
C ILE A 20 24.45 -3.64 1.11
N GLU A 21 25.47 -4.35 1.58
CA GLU A 21 25.98 -5.53 0.89
C GLU A 21 24.94 -6.65 1.04
N THR A 22 24.47 -7.09 -0.10
CA THR A 22 23.53 -8.18 -0.32
C THR A 22 24.20 -9.50 0.10
N ARG A 23 23.77 -10.06 1.24
CA ARG A 23 24.04 -11.46 1.60
C ARG A 23 22.89 -12.32 1.06
N THR A 24 23.06 -12.85 -0.15
CA THR A 24 22.27 -13.97 -0.65
C THR A 24 23.13 -15.23 -0.63
N SER A 25 22.79 -16.20 0.23
CA SER A 25 23.06 -17.62 -0.07
C SER A 25 22.34 -18.53 0.93
N HIS A 26 21.35 -19.27 0.45
CA HIS A 26 21.17 -20.72 0.70
C HIS A 26 20.01 -21.25 -0.15
N PRO A 27 20.25 -22.17 -1.09
CA PRO A 27 19.20 -23.02 -1.66
C PRO A 27 19.13 -24.37 -0.92
N PRO A 28 17.95 -25.03 -0.86
CA PRO A 28 17.84 -26.36 -0.30
C PRO A 28 18.37 -27.43 -1.27
N ALA A 29 18.91 -28.49 -0.68
CA ALA A 29 19.48 -29.64 -1.34
C ALA A 29 18.44 -30.42 -2.16
N GLU A 30 18.67 -30.52 -3.47
CA GLU A 30 17.98 -31.48 -4.33
C GLU A 30 18.89 -32.66 -4.65
N THR A 31 18.32 -33.85 -4.51
CA THR A 31 18.99 -35.13 -4.49
C THR A 31 19.11 -35.66 -5.92
N ALA A 32 20.33 -36.11 -6.25
CA ALA A 32 20.78 -36.94 -7.36
C ALA A 32 19.73 -37.53 -8.33
N ASN A 33 19.93 -37.33 -9.65
CA ASN A 33 20.22 -38.44 -10.57
C ASN A 33 20.69 -37.98 -11.96
N GLY A 34 21.91 -38.41 -12.30
CA GLY A 34 22.40 -38.83 -13.61
C GLY A 34 22.04 -38.05 -14.88
N ALA A 35 23.01 -37.35 -15.47
CA ALA A 35 23.47 -37.64 -16.84
C ALA A 35 24.74 -36.84 -17.16
N ARG A 36 25.83 -37.59 -17.16
CA ARG A 36 27.14 -37.32 -17.73
C ARG A 36 27.07 -36.61 -19.09
N MET A 37 27.50 -35.35 -19.16
CA MET A 37 27.86 -34.70 -20.43
C MET A 37 29.22 -33.99 -20.28
N THR A 38 30.06 -34.30 -21.25
CA THR A 38 31.52 -34.21 -21.23
C THR A 38 32.06 -32.81 -21.49
N THR A 39 32.92 -32.36 -20.58
CA THR A 39 34.21 -31.68 -20.80
C THR A 39 34.47 -31.04 -22.17
N ASN A 40 34.70 -29.72 -22.18
CA ASN A 40 35.73 -29.07 -23.00
C ASN A 40 36.12 -27.73 -22.37
N THR A 41 37.02 -27.79 -21.40
CA THR A 41 37.70 -26.63 -20.82
C THR A 41 38.95 -26.34 -21.65
N PRO A 42 39.09 -25.17 -22.29
CA PRO A 42 40.32 -24.81 -22.96
C PRO A 42 41.41 -24.49 -21.93
N THR A 43 42.36 -25.42 -21.77
CA THR A 43 43.63 -25.23 -21.08
C THR A 43 44.44 -24.13 -21.78
N ILE A 44 44.45 -22.93 -21.19
CA ILE A 44 45.32 -21.85 -21.65
C ILE A 44 46.73 -22.11 -21.12
N ARG A 45 47.57 -22.55 -22.05
CA ARG A 45 48.98 -22.88 -21.94
C ARG A 45 49.80 -21.65 -21.54
N THR A 46 50.26 -21.64 -20.30
CA THR A 46 51.31 -20.74 -19.78
C THR A 46 52.65 -21.08 -20.44
N LYS A 47 53.02 -20.31 -21.47
CA LYS A 47 54.41 -20.25 -21.94
C LYS A 47 55.14 -19.14 -21.19
N HIS A 48 56.01 -19.59 -20.30
CA HIS A 48 57.18 -18.84 -19.86
C HIS A 48 57.90 -18.22 -21.07
N MET A 49 57.97 -16.88 -21.09
CA MET A 49 59.01 -16.17 -21.80
C MET A 49 59.60 -15.13 -20.86
N ARG A 50 60.74 -15.48 -20.28
CA ARG A 50 61.73 -14.55 -19.72
C ARG A 50 62.23 -13.67 -20.86
N GLN A 51 61.90 -12.39 -20.84
CA GLN A 51 62.69 -11.31 -21.44
C GLN A 51 62.74 -10.19 -20.40
N HIS A 52 63.81 -10.15 -19.62
CA HIS A 52 64.89 -9.17 -19.84
C HIS A 52 64.34 -7.73 -19.94
N MET A 53 64.25 -7.11 -18.76
CA MET A 53 64.99 -5.88 -18.43
C MET A 53 65.07 -4.86 -19.56
N GLN A 54 64.13 -3.90 -19.59
CA GLN A 54 64.42 -2.46 -19.74
C GLN A 54 63.33 -1.68 -19.00
N ILE A 55 63.56 -1.41 -17.70
CA ILE A 55 62.81 -0.36 -16.99
C ILE A 55 63.34 0.95 -17.57
N ASN A 56 62.67 1.50 -18.58
CA ASN A 56 62.79 2.91 -18.90
C ASN A 56 62.05 3.67 -17.79
N PRO A 57 62.73 4.46 -16.94
CA PRO A 57 62.04 5.41 -16.09
C PRO A 57 61.59 6.56 -16.99
N ASP A 58 60.51 6.35 -17.74
CA ASP A 58 59.78 7.46 -18.32
C ASP A 58 59.17 8.21 -17.14
N ILE A 59 59.89 9.25 -16.72
CA ILE A 59 59.48 10.24 -15.74
C ILE A 59 58.20 10.84 -16.32
N THR A 60 57.07 10.24 -15.96
CA THR A 60 55.74 10.75 -16.21
C THR A 60 55.67 12.09 -15.53
N ARG A 61 55.92 13.15 -16.30
CA ARG A 61 55.77 14.53 -15.86
C ARG A 61 54.34 14.66 -15.36
N LYS A 62 54.19 14.63 -14.03
CA LYS A 62 52.93 14.96 -13.37
C LYS A 62 52.65 16.43 -13.69
N ARG A 63 51.89 16.66 -14.76
CA ARG A 63 51.28 17.97 -15.02
C ARG A 63 50.34 18.21 -13.84
N GLY A 64 50.76 19.06 -12.92
CA GLY A 64 49.89 19.50 -11.84
C GLY A 64 48.70 20.24 -12.45
N TYR A 65 47.49 19.83 -12.08
CA TYR A 65 46.29 20.58 -12.41
C TYR A 65 46.46 22.01 -11.93
N THR A 66 46.24 22.96 -12.83
CA THR A 66 46.33 24.37 -12.46
C THR A 66 45.15 24.70 -11.55
N LEU A 67 45.36 25.58 -10.56
CA LEU A 67 44.29 25.98 -9.62
C LEU A 67 43.08 26.54 -10.38
N ILE A 68 43.32 27.24 -11.49
CA ILE A 68 42.27 27.78 -12.36
C ILE A 68 41.45 26.69 -13.06
N GLU A 69 42.09 25.60 -13.49
CA GLU A 69 41.41 24.45 -14.11
C GLU A 69 40.46 23.78 -13.13
N LEU A 70 40.90 23.62 -11.87
CA LEU A 70 40.04 23.13 -10.80
C LEU A 70 38.85 24.07 -10.54
N MET A 71 39.07 25.39 -10.52
CA MET A 71 38.01 26.38 -10.29
C MET A 71 36.95 26.39 -11.40
N VAL A 72 37.35 26.19 -12.65
CA VAL A 72 36.41 26.13 -13.78
C VAL A 72 35.57 24.84 -13.71
N VAL A 73 36.16 23.72 -13.31
CA VAL A 73 35.41 22.46 -13.18
C VAL A 73 34.34 22.56 -12.09
N ILE A 74 34.67 23.09 -10.92
CA ILE A 74 33.69 23.22 -9.83
C ILE A 74 32.58 24.22 -10.20
N SER A 75 32.88 25.29 -10.96
CA SER A 75 31.85 26.26 -11.34
C SER A 75 30.85 25.65 -12.33
N ILE A 76 31.31 24.84 -13.28
CA ILE A 76 30.43 24.11 -14.20
C ILE A 76 29.55 23.13 -13.43
N ILE A 77 30.10 22.36 -12.48
CA ILE A 77 29.33 21.41 -11.67
C ILE A 77 28.22 22.12 -10.87
N VAL A 78 28.53 23.26 -10.24
CA VAL A 78 27.54 24.04 -9.47
C VAL A 78 26.41 24.53 -10.37
N ILE A 79 26.72 25.04 -11.56
CA ILE A 79 25.72 25.49 -12.53
C ILE A 79 24.85 24.32 -13.00
N SER A 80 25.44 23.15 -13.29
CA SER A 80 24.69 21.96 -13.69
C SER A 80 23.74 21.48 -12.60
N LEU A 81 24.19 21.43 -11.34
CA LEU A 81 23.35 20.99 -10.22
C LEU A 81 22.18 21.94 -9.97
N ALA A 82 22.38 23.26 -10.11
CA ALA A 82 21.32 24.24 -9.93
C ALA A 82 20.14 24.03 -10.89
N ILE A 83 20.39 23.51 -12.10
CA ILE A 83 19.36 23.24 -13.11
C ILE A 83 18.66 21.89 -12.85
N ILE A 84 19.39 20.89 -12.35
CA ILE A 84 18.88 19.52 -12.21
C ILE A 84 17.95 19.36 -10.98
N ILE A 85 18.28 19.99 -9.86
CA ILE A 85 17.57 19.82 -8.59
C ILE A 85 16.03 19.98 -8.69
N PRO A 86 15.46 21.02 -9.32
CA PRO A 86 14.00 21.15 -9.41
C PRO A 86 13.36 20.01 -10.23
N GLY A 87 14.07 19.46 -11.22
CA GLY A 87 13.56 18.36 -12.03
C GLY A 87 13.46 17.04 -11.27
N ILE A 88 14.35 16.80 -10.29
CA ILE A 88 14.35 15.56 -9.51
C ILE A 88 13.08 15.44 -8.67
N ASN A 89 12.63 16.51 -8.01
CA ASN A 89 11.45 16.46 -7.14
C ASN A 89 10.20 16.04 -7.92
N LYS A 90 9.96 16.66 -9.08
CA LYS A 90 8.84 16.33 -9.97
C LYS A 90 8.97 14.91 -10.55
N PHE A 91 10.18 14.47 -10.88
CA PHE A 91 10.40 13.11 -11.36
C PHE A 91 10.08 12.06 -10.29
N MET A 92 10.47 12.32 -9.03
CA MET A 92 10.17 11.43 -7.92
C MET A 92 8.66 11.31 -7.69
N GLU A 93 7.92 12.43 -7.74
CA GLU A 93 6.46 12.45 -7.63
C GLU A 93 5.78 11.60 -8.72
N LEU A 94 6.12 11.85 -9.99
CA LEU A 94 5.61 11.04 -11.10
C LEU A 94 5.95 9.55 -10.96
N THR A 95 7.12 9.24 -10.38
CA THR A 95 7.53 7.85 -10.14
C THR A 95 6.71 7.22 -9.02
N MET A 96 6.41 7.97 -7.97
CA MET A 96 5.58 7.51 -6.85
C MET A 96 4.15 7.23 -7.31
N ASP A 97 3.53 8.17 -8.04
CA ASP A 97 2.17 7.99 -8.57
C ASP A 97 2.08 6.77 -9.49
N ASN A 98 3.06 6.61 -10.40
CA ASN A 98 3.11 5.45 -11.27
C ASN A 98 3.32 4.14 -10.49
N THR A 99 4.11 4.17 -9.41
CA THR A 99 4.33 2.99 -8.56
C THR A 99 3.05 2.60 -7.83
N ALA A 100 2.31 3.56 -7.27
CA ALA A 100 1.03 3.31 -6.62
C ALA A 100 -0.01 2.75 -7.59
N LYS A 101 -0.13 3.33 -8.79
CA LYS A 101 -1.01 2.82 -9.85
C LYS A 101 -0.66 1.39 -10.27
N ASN A 102 0.63 1.14 -10.47
CA ASN A 102 1.11 -0.19 -10.84
C ASN A 102 0.84 -1.20 -9.71
N GLY A 103 1.01 -0.79 -8.45
CA GLY A 103 0.65 -1.58 -7.27
C GLY A 103 -0.83 -1.94 -7.26
N LEU A 104 -1.71 -0.95 -7.41
CA LEU A 104 -3.16 -1.16 -7.46
C LEU A 104 -3.59 -2.03 -8.65
N ASN A 105 -2.99 -1.83 -9.82
CA ASN A 105 -3.26 -2.65 -11.00
C ASN A 105 -2.79 -4.10 -10.82
N THR A 106 -1.63 -4.30 -10.20
CA THR A 106 -1.09 -5.62 -9.87
C THR A 106 -2.00 -6.32 -8.86
N ALA A 107 -2.39 -5.64 -7.78
CA ALA A 107 -3.33 -6.14 -6.78
C ALA A 107 -4.66 -6.52 -7.42
N THR A 108 -5.23 -5.63 -8.23
CA THR A 108 -6.52 -5.85 -8.92
C THR A 108 -6.47 -7.04 -9.87
N THR A 109 -5.38 -7.19 -10.62
CA THR A 109 -5.21 -8.32 -11.54
C THR A 109 -5.06 -9.63 -10.78
N ALA A 110 -4.22 -9.64 -9.74
CA ALA A 110 -3.97 -10.82 -8.92
C ALA A 110 -5.23 -11.28 -8.18
N ILE A 111 -5.92 -10.34 -7.51
CA ILE A 111 -7.12 -10.66 -6.72
C ILE A 111 -8.25 -11.17 -7.62
N ARG A 112 -8.43 -10.61 -8.82
CA ARG A 112 -9.46 -11.07 -9.75
C ARG A 112 -9.18 -12.47 -10.28
N ALA A 113 -7.93 -12.77 -10.62
CA ALA A 113 -7.54 -14.12 -11.01
C ALA A 113 -7.77 -15.12 -9.86
N PHE A 114 -7.57 -14.68 -8.63
CA PHE A 114 -7.84 -15.45 -7.43
C PHE A 114 -9.35 -15.60 -7.15
N ALA A 115 -10.14 -14.56 -7.43
CA ALA A 115 -11.60 -14.56 -7.33
C ALA A 115 -12.19 -15.70 -8.16
N THR A 116 -11.75 -15.86 -9.40
CA THR A 116 -12.32 -16.84 -10.33
C THR A 116 -11.75 -18.26 -10.17
N ARG A 117 -10.96 -18.52 -9.12
CA ARG A 117 -10.53 -19.88 -8.83
C ARG A 117 -11.76 -20.70 -8.43
N GLY A 118 -11.85 -21.94 -8.90
CA GLY A 118 -12.94 -22.84 -8.49
C GLY A 118 -12.81 -23.19 -7.02
N VAL A 119 -13.44 -22.39 -6.14
CA VAL A 119 -13.55 -22.68 -4.71
C VAL A 119 -14.87 -23.41 -4.49
N GLU A 120 -14.77 -24.68 -4.12
CA GLU A 120 -15.92 -25.42 -3.59
C GLU A 120 -15.89 -25.35 -2.07
N PHE A 121 -16.91 -24.74 -1.48
CA PHE A 121 -17.09 -24.82 -0.03
C PHE A 121 -17.76 -26.14 0.34
N ALA A 122 -16.92 -27.12 0.66
CA ALA A 122 -17.36 -28.48 0.97
C ALA A 122 -18.20 -28.61 2.27
N LYS A 123 -18.26 -27.56 3.10
CA LYS A 123 -18.73 -27.66 4.49
C LYS A 123 -20.13 -27.08 4.73
N TYR A 124 -20.71 -26.34 3.79
CA TYR A 124 -21.99 -25.67 3.99
C TYR A 124 -23.09 -26.29 3.16
N GLY A 125 -24.28 -26.41 3.75
CA GLY A 125 -25.51 -26.75 3.01
C GLY A 125 -25.84 -25.65 1.98
N SER A 126 -26.97 -25.80 1.27
CA SER A 126 -27.36 -25.00 0.10
C SER A 126 -27.45 -23.46 0.27
N ARG A 127 -27.06 -22.87 1.40
CA ARG A 127 -27.22 -21.44 1.73
C ARG A 127 -25.92 -20.63 1.72
N GLY A 128 -24.79 -21.20 2.10
CA GLY A 128 -23.49 -20.52 2.10
C GLY A 128 -22.76 -20.68 0.77
N GLY A 129 -22.27 -19.59 0.18
CA GLY A 129 -21.62 -19.58 -1.12
C GLY A 129 -20.43 -18.65 -1.16
N TYR A 130 -19.42 -19.02 -1.94
CA TYR A 130 -18.25 -18.19 -2.15
C TYR A 130 -18.63 -16.85 -2.80
N ASN A 131 -18.41 -15.77 -2.07
CA ASN A 131 -18.78 -14.41 -2.49
C ASN A 131 -17.59 -13.58 -3.01
N GLY A 132 -16.47 -14.24 -3.29
CA GLY A 132 -15.31 -13.64 -3.93
C GLY A 132 -14.24 -13.16 -2.94
N VAL A 133 -13.69 -11.99 -3.22
CA VAL A 133 -12.44 -11.48 -2.63
C VAL A 133 -12.45 -9.95 -2.60
N ALA A 134 -11.65 -9.35 -1.74
CA ALA A 134 -11.51 -7.90 -1.70
C ALA A 134 -10.04 -7.46 -1.65
N ILE A 135 -9.81 -6.21 -2.06
CA ILE A 135 -8.58 -5.48 -1.74
C ILE A 135 -8.93 -4.49 -0.65
N ILE A 136 -8.29 -4.58 0.50
CA ILE A 136 -8.38 -3.56 1.54
C ILE A 136 -7.25 -2.57 1.31
N VAL A 137 -7.62 -1.32 1.11
CA VAL A 137 -6.68 -0.20 1.11
C VAL A 137 -6.56 0.28 2.53
N THR A 138 -5.34 0.43 3.06
CA THR A 138 -5.11 0.82 4.46
C THR A 138 -4.59 2.26 4.58
N PRO A 139 -4.70 2.87 5.78
CA PRO A 139 -4.14 4.19 6.07
C PRO A 139 -2.62 4.27 5.88
N SER A 140 -1.93 3.16 6.14
CA SER A 140 -0.48 2.99 5.96
C SER A 140 -0.07 2.80 4.49
N SER A 141 -1.00 3.00 3.55
CA SER A 141 -0.75 2.88 2.10
C SER A 141 -0.38 1.45 1.67
N GLU A 142 -0.90 0.45 2.37
CA GLU A 142 -0.82 -0.97 2.00
C GLU A 142 -2.10 -1.42 1.29
N LEU A 143 -1.94 -2.27 0.29
CA LEU A 143 -3.02 -2.99 -0.38
C LEU A 143 -2.99 -4.45 0.10
N ARG A 144 -4.00 -4.83 0.88
CA ARG A 144 -4.16 -6.18 1.40
C ARG A 144 -5.15 -6.95 0.56
N MET A 145 -4.80 -8.19 0.23
CA MET A 145 -5.68 -9.08 -0.49
C MET A 145 -6.39 -9.97 0.51
N THR A 146 -7.71 -9.97 0.45
CA THR A 146 -8.56 -10.77 1.34
C THR A 146 -9.37 -11.77 0.56
N GLU A 147 -9.73 -12.85 1.23
CA GLU A 147 -10.64 -13.87 0.72
C GLU A 147 -11.83 -14.04 1.64
N HIS A 148 -12.91 -14.58 1.06
CA HIS A 148 -14.10 -14.93 1.81
C HIS A 148 -13.76 -15.92 2.94
N TYR A 149 -14.14 -15.58 4.16
CA TYR A 149 -13.89 -16.36 5.35
C TYR A 149 -15.14 -17.14 5.76
N GLN A 150 -15.17 -18.41 5.36
CA GLN A 150 -16.34 -19.27 5.60
C GLN A 150 -16.66 -19.53 7.08
N TYR A 151 -15.68 -19.35 7.96
CA TYR A 151 -15.85 -19.57 9.40
C TYR A 151 -16.06 -18.29 10.19
N ALA A 152 -16.37 -17.17 9.52
CA ALA A 152 -16.73 -15.94 10.20
C ALA A 152 -17.96 -16.17 11.09
N LEU A 153 -17.79 -16.07 12.40
CA LEU A 153 -18.87 -16.20 13.37
C LEU A 153 -19.38 -14.82 13.75
N ASP A 154 -20.70 -14.64 13.78
CA ASP A 154 -21.30 -13.44 14.35
C ASP A 154 -21.18 -13.48 15.88
N THR A 155 -20.51 -12.51 16.50
CA THR A 155 -20.41 -12.48 17.98
C THR A 155 -21.73 -12.17 18.66
N SER A 156 -22.66 -11.50 17.98
CA SER A 156 -24.01 -11.25 18.50
C SER A 156 -24.80 -12.55 18.61
N ASN A 157 -24.52 -13.51 17.70
CA ASN A 157 -25.10 -14.84 17.68
C ASN A 157 -24.05 -15.90 17.31
N PRO A 158 -23.23 -16.37 18.27
CA PRO A 158 -22.07 -17.24 17.99
C PRO A 158 -22.44 -18.63 17.47
N ALA A 159 -23.74 -18.95 17.40
CA ALA A 159 -24.24 -20.17 16.76
C ALA A 159 -24.48 -20.00 15.24
N GLN A 160 -24.34 -18.78 14.70
CA GLN A 160 -24.56 -18.45 13.31
C GLN A 160 -23.26 -17.99 12.65
N PHE A 161 -22.98 -18.57 11.48
CA PHE A 161 -21.99 -18.00 10.59
C PHE A 161 -22.55 -16.75 9.94
N LEU A 162 -21.68 -15.81 9.59
CA LEU A 162 -22.08 -14.61 8.85
C LEU A 162 -22.85 -14.98 7.58
N GLU A 163 -22.39 -16.01 6.86
CA GLU A 163 -23.04 -16.48 5.62
C GLU A 163 -24.46 -17.01 5.82
N ASP A 164 -24.83 -17.44 7.03
CA ASP A 164 -26.18 -17.91 7.34
C ASP A 164 -27.16 -16.76 7.62
N SER A 165 -26.63 -15.55 7.86
CA SER A 165 -27.34 -14.37 8.32
C SER A 165 -27.23 -13.25 7.26
N TYR A 166 -28.33 -12.97 6.56
CA TYR A 166 -28.53 -11.69 5.83
C TYR A 166 -27.55 -11.35 4.68
N ASP A 167 -27.04 -12.35 3.94
CA ASP A 167 -26.09 -12.15 2.82
C ASP A 167 -24.79 -11.43 3.25
N PHE A 168 -24.46 -11.41 4.54
CA PHE A 168 -23.20 -10.87 5.03
C PHE A 168 -22.03 -11.79 4.71
N ASN A 169 -20.90 -11.19 4.38
CA ASN A 169 -19.71 -11.91 3.93
C ASN A 169 -18.54 -11.50 4.79
N GLY A 170 -17.99 -12.48 5.52
CA GLY A 170 -16.77 -12.33 6.28
C GLY A 170 -15.56 -12.41 5.36
N PHE A 171 -14.54 -11.62 5.63
CA PHE A 171 -13.29 -11.60 4.89
C PHE A 171 -12.10 -11.69 5.84
N ILE A 172 -11.07 -12.38 5.41
CA ILE A 172 -9.79 -12.47 6.11
C ILE A 172 -8.66 -12.26 5.10
N ASP A 173 -7.49 -11.81 5.56
CA ASP A 173 -6.30 -11.78 4.70
C ASP A 173 -5.99 -13.16 4.13
N ILE A 174 -5.58 -13.20 2.86
CA ILE A 174 -5.07 -14.44 2.28
C ILE A 174 -3.79 -14.83 3.02
N TYR A 175 -3.76 -16.06 3.53
CA TYR A 175 -2.61 -16.59 4.27
C TYR A 175 -1.34 -16.62 3.41
N ASP A 176 -0.18 -16.37 4.04
CA ASP A 176 1.14 -16.33 3.38
C ASP A 176 1.27 -15.40 2.16
N ARG A 177 0.48 -14.32 2.11
CA ARG A 177 0.64 -13.28 1.09
C ARG A 177 1.23 -12.01 1.68
N GLU A 178 2.29 -11.55 1.04
CA GLU A 178 2.84 -10.23 1.28
C GLU A 178 1.85 -9.16 0.79
N TYR A 179 1.75 -8.09 1.57
CA TYR A 179 0.97 -6.92 1.18
C TYR A 179 1.72 -6.12 0.12
N ILE A 180 0.96 -5.51 -0.79
CA ILE A 180 1.55 -4.58 -1.76
C ILE A 180 1.64 -3.22 -1.08
N THR A 181 2.85 -2.83 -0.69
CA THR A 181 3.12 -1.49 -0.16
C THR A 181 3.22 -0.50 -1.30
N THR A 182 2.50 0.61 -1.20
CA THR A 182 2.64 1.73 -2.14
C THR A 182 3.58 2.79 -1.56
N PRO A 183 4.07 3.75 -2.37
CA PRO A 183 4.94 4.79 -1.87
C PRO A 183 4.29 5.53 -0.70
N LYS A 184 5.10 5.79 0.33
CA LYS A 184 4.66 6.45 1.57
C LYS A 184 3.93 7.78 1.38
N ASP A 185 4.32 8.53 0.36
CA ASP A 185 3.79 9.86 0.07
C ASP A 185 2.51 9.78 -0.78
N THR A 186 2.02 8.58 -1.10
CA THR A 186 0.75 8.39 -1.82
C THR A 186 -0.38 8.11 -0.84
N GLY A 187 -1.45 8.90 -0.97
CA GLY A 187 -2.71 8.72 -0.26
C GLY A 187 -3.78 8.12 -1.17
N PHE A 188 -4.77 7.52 -0.53
CA PHE A 188 -5.93 6.92 -1.19
C PHE A 188 -7.20 7.53 -0.62
N VAL A 189 -8.21 7.72 -1.46
CA VAL A 189 -9.58 8.02 -1.06
C VAL A 189 -10.50 7.13 -1.87
N GLY A 190 -11.42 6.43 -1.22
CA GLY A 190 -12.43 5.62 -1.87
C GLY A 190 -13.58 6.48 -2.39
N ILE A 191 -14.18 6.07 -3.50
CA ILE A 191 -15.38 6.68 -4.05
C ILE A 191 -16.54 5.72 -3.80
N LEU A 192 -17.50 6.18 -2.99
CA LEU A 192 -18.79 5.53 -2.80
C LEU A 192 -19.83 6.24 -3.67
N ALA A 193 -20.87 5.51 -4.09
CA ALA A 193 -21.99 6.10 -4.82
C ALA A 193 -23.36 5.60 -4.32
N PRO A 194 -23.65 5.65 -3.01
CA PRO A 194 -24.93 5.20 -2.48
C PRO A 194 -26.05 6.06 -3.08
N SER A 195 -27.04 5.41 -3.70
CA SER A 195 -28.20 6.09 -4.31
C SER A 195 -27.84 7.19 -5.33
N GLY A 196 -26.69 7.08 -5.99
CA GLY A 196 -26.27 7.99 -7.06
C GLY A 196 -25.54 9.26 -6.62
N THR A 197 -25.45 9.55 -5.31
CA THR A 197 -24.61 10.65 -4.79
C THR A 197 -23.21 10.13 -4.53
N LYS A 198 -22.20 10.79 -5.09
CA LYS A 198 -20.80 10.44 -4.84
C LYS A 198 -20.41 10.88 -3.44
N GLN A 199 -19.75 9.99 -2.71
CA GLN A 199 -19.16 10.28 -1.41
C GLN A 199 -17.71 9.82 -1.42
N TYR A 200 -16.87 10.54 -0.71
CA TYR A 200 -15.47 10.18 -0.55
C TYR A 200 -15.25 9.55 0.82
N VAL A 201 -14.58 8.41 0.86
CA VAL A 201 -14.29 7.66 2.07
C VAL A 201 -12.79 7.54 2.28
N ALA A 202 -12.33 7.88 3.48
CA ALA A 202 -10.93 7.74 3.85
C ALA A 202 -10.55 6.26 4.03
N PRO A 203 -9.28 5.88 3.88
CA PRO A 203 -8.84 4.55 4.25
C PRO A 203 -9.16 4.23 5.73
N PRO A 204 -9.29 2.94 6.07
CA PRO A 204 -9.32 1.83 5.13
C PRO A 204 -10.70 1.64 4.51
N PHE A 205 -10.74 1.11 3.30
CA PHE A 205 -11.96 0.75 2.60
C PHE A 205 -11.66 -0.46 1.71
N ALA A 206 -12.70 -1.09 1.17
CA ALA A 206 -12.57 -2.30 0.36
C ALA A 206 -12.87 -2.05 -1.12
N ILE A 207 -12.15 -2.73 -2.00
CA ILE A 207 -12.52 -2.91 -3.41
C ILE A 207 -12.93 -4.37 -3.56
N TRP A 208 -14.23 -4.62 -3.61
CA TRP A 208 -14.79 -5.97 -3.56
C TRP A 208 -15.06 -6.52 -4.95
N PHE A 209 -14.60 -7.74 -5.20
CA PHE A 209 -14.91 -8.51 -6.41
C PHE A 209 -15.68 -9.77 -6.05
N ASN A 210 -16.76 -10.06 -6.77
CA ASN A 210 -17.50 -11.31 -6.62
C ASN A 210 -16.70 -12.52 -7.14
N LYS A 211 -17.28 -13.72 -7.01
CA LYS A 211 -16.69 -14.98 -7.50
C LYS A 211 -16.35 -15.01 -9.00
N ASP A 212 -16.97 -14.14 -9.79
CA ASP A 212 -16.74 -14.02 -11.23
C ASP A 212 -15.65 -12.96 -11.54
N GLY A 213 -15.02 -12.38 -10.53
CA GLY A 213 -14.00 -11.34 -10.64
C GLY A 213 -14.56 -9.98 -11.08
N GLN A 214 -15.87 -9.80 -10.96
CA GLN A 214 -16.58 -8.56 -11.27
C GLN A 214 -16.63 -7.68 -10.04
N LEU A 215 -16.55 -6.37 -10.21
CA LEU A 215 -16.65 -5.45 -9.09
C LEU A 215 -18.07 -5.51 -8.50
N THR A 216 -18.15 -5.81 -7.21
CA THR A 216 -19.41 -5.77 -6.46
C THR A 216 -19.61 -4.36 -5.93
N VAL A 217 -20.73 -3.78 -6.33
CA VAL A 217 -21.19 -2.48 -5.86
C VAL A 217 -22.65 -2.65 -5.56
N THR A 218 -23.08 -2.21 -4.39
CA THR A 218 -24.51 -2.19 -4.09
C THR A 218 -25.05 -0.79 -4.36
N ASP A 219 -26.05 -0.72 -5.24
CA ASP A 219 -26.65 0.52 -5.72
C ASP A 219 -27.73 1.05 -4.75
N THR A 220 -28.25 0.19 -3.87
CA THR A 220 -29.24 0.55 -2.86
C THR A 220 -28.52 1.01 -1.59
N GLY A 221 -29.03 2.07 -0.94
CA GLY A 221 -28.49 2.60 0.32
C GLY A 221 -28.65 1.66 1.52
N ASP A 222 -28.54 0.36 1.29
CA ASP A 222 -28.60 -0.71 2.28
C ASP A 222 -27.15 -1.07 2.70
N ASP A 223 -27.00 -1.67 3.88
CA ASP A 223 -25.70 -2.10 4.47
C ASP A 223 -24.91 -3.11 3.63
N THR A 224 -25.49 -3.57 2.52
CA THR A 224 -24.86 -4.44 1.50
C THR A 224 -23.72 -3.77 0.73
N THR A 225 -23.44 -2.49 0.97
CA THR A 225 -22.25 -1.80 0.45
C THR A 225 -20.99 -2.06 1.29
N CYS A 226 -21.07 -2.84 2.36
CA CYS A 226 -19.93 -3.11 3.23
C CYS A 226 -19.43 -4.56 3.12
N ILE A 227 -18.15 -4.76 3.44
CA ILE A 227 -17.61 -6.07 3.78
C ILE A 227 -17.32 -6.12 5.27
N PHE A 228 -17.39 -7.32 5.86
CA PHE A 228 -16.97 -7.54 7.23
C PHE A 228 -15.61 -8.23 7.23
N TYR A 229 -14.58 -7.53 7.68
CA TYR A 229 -13.21 -7.98 7.73
C TYR A 229 -12.82 -8.37 9.15
N ASP A 230 -12.23 -9.56 9.30
CA ASP A 230 -11.62 -10.01 10.55
C ASP A 230 -10.31 -9.24 10.80
N GLY A 231 -10.45 -8.01 11.29
CA GLY A 231 -9.34 -7.08 11.51
C GLY A 231 -8.44 -7.44 12.68
N ASN A 232 -8.90 -8.31 13.58
CA ASN A 232 -8.16 -8.73 14.78
C ASN A 232 -7.64 -10.17 14.70
N TYR A 233 -8.02 -10.92 13.65
CA TYR A 233 -7.68 -12.31 13.34
C TYR A 233 -8.19 -13.34 14.36
N ASP A 234 -9.30 -13.07 15.06
CA ASP A 234 -9.88 -14.02 16.02
C ASP A 234 -10.99 -14.89 15.41
N GLY A 235 -11.33 -14.65 14.13
CA GLY A 235 -12.36 -15.34 13.38
C GLY A 235 -13.79 -15.01 13.80
N ARG A 236 -13.97 -14.00 14.64
CA ARG A 236 -15.25 -13.57 15.17
C ARG A 236 -15.49 -12.14 14.74
N ILE A 237 -16.65 -11.91 14.17
CA ILE A 237 -17.05 -10.63 13.63
C ILE A 237 -18.27 -10.17 14.41
N ASN A 238 -18.22 -8.99 14.97
CA ASN A 238 -19.32 -8.40 15.67
C ASN A 238 -20.23 -7.66 14.68
N ILE A 239 -21.45 -8.15 14.54
CA ILE A 239 -22.54 -7.45 13.87
C ILE A 239 -23.58 -7.15 14.95
N VAL A 240 -23.42 -6.04 15.68
CA VAL A 240 -24.48 -5.60 16.61
C VAL A 240 -25.52 -4.87 15.78
N ASP A 241 -26.64 -5.51 15.48
CA ASP A 241 -27.66 -5.02 14.55
C ASP A 241 -27.12 -4.81 13.11
N ASP A 242 -27.98 -4.82 12.08
CA ASP A 242 -27.56 -4.71 10.67
C ASP A 242 -26.70 -3.44 10.39
N THR A 243 -26.71 -2.48 11.32
CA THR A 243 -26.01 -1.20 11.24
C THR A 243 -24.69 -1.10 12.04
N ASP A 244 -24.51 -1.80 13.18
CA ASP A 244 -23.49 -1.40 14.20
C ASP A 244 -22.42 -2.47 14.49
N GLY A 245 -21.91 -3.16 13.46
CA GLY A 245 -20.62 -3.84 13.60
C GLY A 245 -19.49 -2.88 13.96
N PHE A 246 -18.32 -3.36 14.42
CA PHE A 246 -17.22 -2.45 14.73
C PHE A 246 -16.87 -1.65 13.48
N ASP A 247 -17.12 -0.35 13.50
CA ASP A 247 -17.04 0.53 12.34
C ASP A 247 -16.20 1.77 12.67
N ARG A 248 -16.27 2.79 11.83
CA ARG A 248 -15.53 4.04 12.04
C ARG A 248 -16.02 4.85 13.25
N GLU A 249 -17.27 4.70 13.65
CA GLU A 249 -17.85 5.39 14.80
C GLU A 249 -17.62 4.62 16.10
N THR A 250 -17.56 3.29 15.97
CA THR A 250 -17.53 2.33 17.07
C THR A 250 -16.39 1.30 16.89
N PRO A 251 -15.11 1.72 16.92
CA PRO A 251 -14.00 0.77 16.85
C PRO A 251 -13.95 -0.11 18.10
N PHE A 252 -13.43 -1.34 17.96
CA PHE A 252 -13.43 -2.31 19.07
C PHE A 252 -12.56 -1.92 20.26
N ASP A 253 -11.61 -1.02 20.08
CA ASP A 253 -10.75 -0.51 21.14
C ASP A 253 -11.45 0.52 22.05
N GLY A 254 -12.68 0.92 21.69
CA GLY A 254 -13.48 1.90 22.42
C GLY A 254 -12.89 3.32 22.37
N SER A 255 -11.95 3.59 21.45
CA SER A 255 -11.25 4.88 21.32
C SER A 255 -12.11 6.03 20.82
N GLY A 256 -13.37 5.75 20.43
CA GLY A 256 -14.32 6.70 19.87
C GLY A 256 -14.16 6.80 18.35
N VAL A 257 -14.33 7.99 17.77
CA VAL A 257 -14.32 8.13 16.31
C VAL A 257 -12.93 7.84 15.73
N TYR A 258 -12.90 7.01 14.70
CA TYR A 258 -11.71 6.69 13.94
C TYR A 258 -11.00 7.95 13.39
N LYS A 259 -9.71 8.09 13.72
CA LYS A 259 -8.86 9.19 13.24
C LYS A 259 -7.78 8.66 12.33
N LEU A 260 -7.92 8.92 11.03
CA LEU A 260 -6.96 8.49 10.01
C LEU A 260 -5.50 8.84 10.37
N GLY A 261 -5.27 10.03 10.92
CA GLY A 261 -3.95 10.53 11.27
C GLY A 261 -3.22 9.76 12.36
N GLU A 262 -3.93 9.05 13.25
CA GLU A 262 -3.32 8.20 14.28
C GLU A 262 -2.88 6.84 13.70
N TRP A 263 -3.40 6.46 12.52
CA TRP A 263 -3.18 5.16 11.88
C TRP A 263 -2.27 5.21 10.65
N ASP A 264 -1.98 6.41 10.14
CA ASP A 264 -1.03 6.64 9.03
C ASP A 264 0.36 6.96 9.59
N PRO A 265 1.37 6.09 9.44
CA PRO A 265 2.73 6.32 9.94
C PRO A 265 3.40 7.64 9.50
N TRP A 266 2.87 8.26 8.45
CA TRP A 266 3.39 9.50 7.87
C TRP A 266 2.62 10.75 8.28
N SER A 267 1.50 10.57 8.96
CA SER A 267 0.75 11.68 9.55
C SER A 267 1.54 12.28 10.71
N PRO A 268 1.51 13.61 10.90
CA PRO A 268 2.09 14.25 12.08
C PRO A 268 1.41 13.84 13.39
N ASP A 269 0.19 13.30 13.31
CA ASP A 269 -0.58 12.82 14.46
C ASP A 269 -0.22 11.37 14.84
N TYR A 270 0.61 10.68 14.05
CA TYR A 270 1.03 9.32 14.32
C TYR A 270 2.02 9.25 15.48
N SER A 271 1.70 8.46 16.50
CA SER A 271 2.53 8.29 17.69
C SER A 271 2.96 6.82 17.84
N PRO A 272 4.15 6.41 17.35
CA PRO A 272 4.58 5.02 17.40
C PRO A 272 4.52 4.47 18.83
N GLY A 273 3.81 3.35 19.01
CA GLY A 273 3.64 2.70 20.31
C GLY A 273 2.47 3.20 21.16
N SER A 274 1.60 4.08 20.63
CA SER A 274 0.33 4.35 21.29
C SER A 274 -0.55 3.09 21.30
N ASN A 275 -1.40 2.90 22.31
CA ASN A 275 -2.35 1.77 22.34
C ASN A 275 -3.38 1.84 21.21
N ASN A 276 -3.56 3.03 20.63
CA ASN A 276 -4.43 3.28 19.48
C ASN A 276 -3.69 3.07 18.16
N ASN A 277 -2.37 2.88 18.19
CA ASN A 277 -1.67 2.55 16.97
C ASN A 277 -2.04 1.13 16.57
N PRO A 278 -2.00 0.84 15.26
CA PRO A 278 -1.86 -0.52 14.81
C PRO A 278 -0.54 -1.04 15.39
N GLY A 279 -0.62 -1.66 16.57
CA GLY A 279 0.48 -2.41 17.10
C GLY A 279 0.83 -3.43 16.03
N ILE A 280 2.09 -3.44 15.61
CA ILE A 280 2.68 -4.70 15.19
C ILE A 280 2.44 -5.59 16.39
N TYR A 281 1.42 -6.44 16.33
CA TYR A 281 1.15 -7.38 17.39
C TYR A 281 2.40 -8.26 17.41
N GLU A 282 3.27 -8.03 18.39
CA GLU A 282 4.33 -8.98 18.67
C GLU A 282 3.62 -10.22 19.18
N PRO A 283 3.61 -11.30 18.38
CA PRO A 283 2.80 -12.45 18.68
C PRO A 283 3.27 -13.03 20.00
N SER A 284 2.35 -13.16 20.96
CA SER A 284 2.71 -13.67 22.29
C SER A 284 3.09 -15.15 22.28
N ASN A 285 2.79 -15.86 21.18
CA ASN A 285 3.00 -17.29 21.01
C ASN A 285 3.64 -17.58 19.64
N GLU A 286 4.48 -18.62 19.53
CA GLU A 286 5.12 -19.04 18.27
C GLU A 286 4.10 -19.40 17.16
N GLU A 287 2.88 -19.83 17.50
CA GLU A 287 1.81 -20.06 16.52
C GLU A 287 1.28 -18.75 15.89
N ASP A 288 1.44 -17.64 16.62
CA ASP A 288 1.06 -16.30 16.16
C ASP A 288 2.21 -15.59 15.40
N GLU A 289 3.43 -16.17 15.33
CA GLU A 289 4.61 -15.57 14.64
C GLU A 289 4.37 -15.27 13.16
N ASN A 290 3.40 -15.94 12.53
CA ASN A 290 2.99 -15.66 11.16
C ASN A 290 2.03 -14.46 11.02
N TYR A 291 1.61 -13.85 12.14
CA TYR A 291 0.64 -12.76 12.21
C TYR A 291 1.22 -11.46 12.78
N GLY A 292 2.50 -11.16 12.52
CA GLY A 292 3.11 -9.82 12.69
C GLY A 292 2.48 -8.76 11.76
N LYS A 293 1.15 -8.73 11.71
CA LYS A 293 0.27 -8.08 10.76
C LYS A 293 -0.48 -6.99 11.51
N TYR A 294 -0.62 -5.86 10.84
CA TYR A 294 -1.36 -4.71 11.33
C TYR A 294 -2.83 -5.11 11.58
N LYS A 295 -3.29 -5.00 12.82
CA LYS A 295 -4.73 -5.10 13.11
C LYS A 295 -5.43 -3.82 12.68
N LEU A 296 -6.60 -3.92 12.06
CA LEU A 296 -7.48 -2.77 11.83
C LEU A 296 -8.47 -2.68 12.99
N PRO A 297 -8.86 -1.48 13.49
CA PRO A 297 -9.67 -1.32 14.70
C PRO A 297 -11.19 -1.49 14.46
N PHE A 298 -11.59 -1.79 13.23
CA PHE A 298 -12.97 -2.02 12.83
C PHE A 298 -13.04 -3.23 11.90
N GLU A 299 -14.23 -3.76 11.78
CA GLU A 299 -14.56 -4.94 10.99
C GLU A 299 -15.44 -4.55 9.81
N LYS A 300 -16.29 -3.52 9.91
CA LYS A 300 -17.13 -3.03 8.81
C LYS A 300 -16.33 -2.08 7.92
N LEU A 301 -16.16 -2.44 6.64
CA LEU A 301 -15.44 -1.63 5.63
C LEU A 301 -16.33 -1.35 4.43
N GLU A 302 -16.38 -0.10 3.98
CA GLU A 302 -17.17 0.28 2.82
C GLU A 302 -16.53 -0.22 1.51
N ALA A 303 -17.33 -0.81 0.63
CA ALA A 303 -16.95 -1.27 -0.70
C ALA A 303 -17.08 -0.13 -1.72
N VAL A 304 -15.97 0.24 -2.34
CA VAL A 304 -15.86 1.42 -3.19
C VAL A 304 -15.94 1.08 -4.68
N ILE A 305 -16.46 2.01 -5.48
CA ILE A 305 -16.58 1.87 -6.94
C ILE A 305 -15.35 2.36 -7.69
N GLY A 306 -14.50 3.11 -6.99
CA GLY A 306 -13.33 3.77 -7.52
C GLY A 306 -12.46 4.30 -6.40
N VAL A 307 -11.27 4.76 -6.77
CA VAL A 307 -10.25 5.25 -5.84
C VAL A 307 -9.62 6.49 -6.44
N ILE A 308 -9.38 7.50 -5.61
CA ILE A 308 -8.58 8.67 -5.93
C ILE A 308 -7.21 8.48 -5.29
N LEU A 309 -6.16 8.55 -6.12
CA LEU A 309 -4.78 8.63 -5.67
C LEU A 309 -4.38 10.09 -5.55
N TYR A 310 -3.67 10.46 -4.50
CA TYR A 310 -3.16 11.82 -4.33
C TYR A 310 -1.79 11.84 -3.65
N SER A 311 -1.05 12.93 -3.80
CA SER A 311 0.22 13.17 -3.09
C SER A 311 -0.07 13.70 -1.69
N LYS A 312 0.23 12.91 -0.65
CA LYS A 312 0.13 13.34 0.77
C LYS A 312 1.03 14.55 1.02
N ARG A 313 2.21 14.58 0.39
CA ARG A 313 3.16 15.70 0.51
C ARG A 313 2.56 17.00 -0.03
N GLU A 314 2.00 16.97 -1.23
CA GLU A 314 1.36 18.14 -1.85
C GLU A 314 0.19 18.62 -0.99
N LEU A 315 -0.66 17.69 -0.51
CA LEU A 315 -1.74 18.02 0.42
C LEU A 315 -1.23 18.80 1.64
N TYR A 316 -0.13 18.35 2.26
CA TYR A 316 0.45 19.03 3.43
C TYR A 316 1.13 20.36 3.09
N GLU A 317 1.77 20.48 1.92
CA GLU A 317 2.41 21.72 1.45
C GLU A 317 1.37 22.83 1.20
N ASP A 318 0.19 22.47 0.72
CA ASP A 318 -0.94 23.39 0.52
C ASP A 318 -1.65 23.77 1.82
N GLY A 319 -1.14 23.32 2.97
CA GLY A 319 -1.78 23.51 4.27
C GLY A 319 -3.03 22.65 4.46
N GLY A 320 -3.32 21.78 3.49
CA GLY A 320 -4.28 20.70 3.64
C GLY A 320 -3.82 19.79 4.76
N ARG A 321 -4.71 19.51 5.69
CA ARG A 321 -4.53 18.46 6.68
C ARG A 321 -5.81 17.68 6.69
N TRP A 322 -5.68 16.36 6.85
CA TRP A 322 -6.69 15.59 7.55
C TRP A 322 -6.67 16.05 9.02
N THR A 323 -7.15 17.27 9.30
CA THR A 323 -7.25 17.72 10.68
C THR A 323 -8.22 16.79 11.39
N ASN A 324 -7.91 16.44 12.65
CA ASN A 324 -8.68 15.60 13.58
C ASN A 324 -10.16 15.99 13.80
N GLY A 325 -10.70 16.96 13.05
CA GLY A 325 -12.12 17.32 12.98
C GLY A 325 -12.84 16.87 11.71
N TYR A 326 -12.14 16.33 10.70
CA TYR A 326 -12.77 15.55 9.63
C TYR A 326 -12.97 14.11 10.10
N THR A 327 -13.64 13.97 11.24
CA THR A 327 -14.52 12.84 11.43
C THR A 327 -15.43 12.84 10.21
N VAL A 328 -15.22 11.90 9.30
CA VAL A 328 -16.31 11.41 8.44
C VAL A 328 -17.30 10.84 9.44
N SER A 329 -18.07 11.73 10.08
CA SER A 329 -18.63 11.47 11.41
C SER A 329 -19.78 10.50 11.36
N THR A 330 -20.23 10.12 10.16
CA THR A 330 -20.98 8.89 10.00
C THR A 330 -20.73 8.26 8.62
N PRO A 331 -20.73 6.91 8.49
CA PRO A 331 -20.85 6.22 7.20
C PRO A 331 -22.08 6.70 6.40
N SER A 332 -23.11 7.18 7.10
CA SER A 332 -24.32 7.73 6.49
C SER A 332 -24.17 9.16 5.93
N SER A 333 -23.12 9.90 6.30
CA SER A 333 -22.88 11.28 5.88
C SER A 333 -21.46 11.52 5.37
N GLY A 334 -20.89 10.49 4.72
CA GLY A 334 -19.67 10.61 3.92
C GLY A 334 -19.58 11.97 3.25
N CYS A 335 -18.40 12.61 3.26
CA CYS A 335 -18.21 13.97 2.74
C CYS A 335 -18.86 14.09 1.36
N GLY A 336 -20.07 14.66 1.33
CA GLY A 336 -20.84 14.73 0.11
C GLY A 336 -20.07 15.53 -0.93
N THR A 337 -20.24 15.19 -2.21
CA THR A 337 -19.67 16.02 -3.28
C THR A 337 -20.28 17.42 -3.37
N ASP A 338 -21.32 17.70 -2.58
CA ASP A 338 -21.90 19.02 -2.48
C ASP A 338 -21.01 19.95 -1.63
N HIS A 339 -20.70 21.13 -2.19
CA HIS A 339 -19.92 22.18 -1.54
C HIS A 339 -20.53 22.70 -0.21
N SER A 340 -21.71 22.22 0.18
CA SER A 340 -22.38 22.52 1.45
C SER A 340 -21.80 21.77 2.66
N SER A 341 -21.05 20.70 2.44
CA SER A 341 -20.41 19.98 3.54
C SER A 341 -19.14 20.69 4.02
N SER A 342 -18.78 20.51 5.29
CA SER A 342 -17.50 20.98 5.85
C SER A 342 -16.29 20.50 5.03
N CYS A 343 -16.44 19.45 4.23
CA CYS A 343 -15.39 18.87 3.38
C CYS A 343 -15.22 19.55 2.01
N GLY A 344 -15.98 20.62 1.70
CA GLY A 344 -15.97 21.24 0.37
C GLY A 344 -14.57 21.60 -0.15
N SER A 345 -13.70 22.16 0.71
CA SER A 345 -12.33 22.56 0.32
C SER A 345 -11.43 21.36 0.01
N PHE A 346 -11.51 20.28 0.78
CA PHE A 346 -10.73 19.07 0.53
C PHE A 346 -11.24 18.31 -0.70
N ASN A 347 -12.56 18.24 -0.87
CA ASN A 347 -13.19 17.62 -2.02
C ASN A 347 -12.85 18.36 -3.32
N GLU A 348 -12.77 19.68 -3.28
CA GLU A 348 -12.30 20.52 -4.39
C GLU A 348 -10.81 20.28 -4.66
N TRP A 349 -9.98 20.28 -3.62
CA TRP A 349 -8.55 19.99 -3.74
C TRP A 349 -8.30 18.60 -4.35
N LEU A 350 -9.01 17.56 -3.91
CA LEU A 350 -8.92 16.21 -4.46
C LEU A 350 -9.36 16.14 -5.92
N GLN A 351 -10.32 16.96 -6.34
CA GLN A 351 -10.73 17.01 -7.74
C GLN A 351 -9.69 17.69 -8.62
N GLU A 352 -8.92 18.62 -8.07
CA GLU A 352 -7.86 19.34 -8.78
C GLU A 352 -6.54 18.55 -8.83
N HIS A 353 -6.17 17.88 -7.74
CA HIS A 353 -4.86 17.23 -7.57
C HIS A 353 -4.91 15.70 -7.56
N GLY A 354 -6.09 15.11 -7.36
CA GLY A 354 -6.26 13.67 -7.27
C GLY A 354 -6.44 13.00 -8.64
N GLU A 355 -5.87 11.81 -8.79
CA GLU A 355 -6.08 10.96 -9.96
C GLU A 355 -7.11 9.88 -9.69
N VAL A 356 -8.18 9.89 -10.49
CA VAL A 356 -9.30 8.97 -10.32
C VAL A 356 -9.08 7.67 -11.08
N ILE A 357 -9.24 6.55 -10.38
CA ILE A 357 -9.20 5.20 -10.91
C ILE A 357 -10.57 4.55 -10.68
N PHE A 358 -11.25 4.19 -11.77
CA PHE A 358 -12.50 3.44 -11.69
C PHE A 358 -12.27 1.97 -12.01
N PHE A 359 -13.14 1.13 -11.49
CA PHE A 359 -13.18 -0.29 -11.82
C PHE A 359 -14.42 -0.57 -12.67
N SER A 360 -14.25 -1.40 -13.69
CA SER A 360 -15.35 -1.87 -14.51
C SER A 360 -16.26 -2.77 -13.68
N ARG A 361 -17.54 -2.45 -13.57
CA ARG A 361 -18.52 -3.30 -12.89
C ARG A 361 -18.52 -4.73 -13.43
N TYR A 362 -18.52 -4.88 -14.75
CA TYR A 362 -18.69 -6.19 -15.41
C TYR A 362 -17.43 -7.04 -15.49
N THR A 363 -16.26 -6.40 -15.48
CA THR A 363 -15.01 -7.13 -15.63
C THR A 363 -14.17 -7.08 -14.37
N GLY A 364 -14.32 -6.07 -13.51
CA GLY A 364 -13.41 -5.75 -12.42
C GLY A 364 -12.10 -5.09 -12.89
N ALA A 365 -11.87 -4.95 -14.20
CA ALA A 365 -10.65 -4.33 -14.70
C ALA A 365 -10.61 -2.83 -14.40
N ILE A 366 -9.40 -2.29 -14.18
CA ILE A 366 -9.20 -0.85 -14.05
C ILE A 366 -9.57 -0.17 -15.38
N LEU A 367 -10.49 0.79 -15.30
CA LEU A 367 -10.80 1.71 -16.37
C LEU A 367 -9.84 2.89 -16.25
N LYS A 368 -8.91 2.98 -17.19
CA LYS A 368 -7.94 4.08 -17.22
C LYS A 368 -8.67 5.39 -17.47
N HIS A 369 -8.72 6.26 -16.46
CA HIS A 369 -9.11 7.65 -16.64
C HIS A 369 -7.85 8.47 -16.97
N LYS A 370 -8.01 9.49 -17.82
CA LYS A 370 -6.95 10.44 -18.14
C LYS A 370 -6.86 11.53 -17.10
#